data_AF-A0A1H2RD75-F1
#
_entry.id   AF-A0A1H2RD75-F1
#
_cell.length_a   1.000
_cell.length_b   1.000
_cell.length_c   1.000
_cell.angle_alpha   90.00
_cell.angle_beta   90.00
_cell.angle_gamma   90.00
#
_symmetry.space_group_name_H-M   'P 1'
#
loop_
_entity.id
_entity.type
_entity.pdbx_description
1 polymer ?
#
loop_
_entity_poly.entity_id
_entity_poly.type
_entity_poly.pdbx_seq_one_letter_code
_entity_poly.pdbx_strand_id
1 'polypeptide(L)'
;MPETAMPATPDIAAARRLVVKIGSALLVGAEGLRTDWLRGLCDDVADWRRRGADVVLVSSGSIALGRRVLGLPAGALTLEQAQASAAVGQIRLARAYEEMLAPHGVTTAQVLVTLEDTENRRRYLNSRATMQTLLSLGVVPIVNENDTVATDEIRYGDNDRLAAQIAVTCGADQLLLLSDVDGLYTANPKTDPTARHLPVVAHLTAEIEAMGGDPVSGLSKGGMKTKLMAARTAVAGGCAMAIAEGSVLRPLSAVASGARVTWFLPEGDPQAARKRWIAAMKPRGELVVDDGAARALGQGRSLLPAGVRAVSGAFHRGDPVVIRSPEGAALAQGLVRYDSADAALIAGRRSDEIEALLGYAPRTALVHRDDMVVGR
;
A
#
# COMPACT_ATOMS: atom_id res chain seq x y z
N MET A 1 21.90 25.79 20.03
CA MET A 1 21.26 24.55 19.55
C MET A 1 21.59 24.43 18.08
N PRO A 2 22.10 23.28 17.58
CA PRO A 2 22.38 23.18 16.16
C PRO A 2 21.05 23.24 15.42
N GLU A 3 20.95 24.14 14.44
CA GLU A 3 19.90 24.13 13.42
C GLU A 3 19.88 22.74 12.79
N THR A 4 18.93 21.91 13.19
CA THR A 4 18.61 20.68 12.47
C THR A 4 18.18 21.11 11.08
N ALA A 5 19.05 20.85 10.09
CA ALA A 5 18.74 21.02 8.68
C ALA A 5 17.35 20.43 8.40
N MET A 6 16.45 21.23 7.81
CA MET A 6 15.14 20.72 7.45
C MET A 6 15.31 19.47 6.58
N PRO A 7 14.65 18.36 6.89
CA PRO A 7 14.70 17.17 6.05
C PRO A 7 14.36 17.54 4.60
N ALA A 8 15.19 17.07 3.67
CA ALA A 8 15.03 17.37 2.25
C ALA A 8 13.63 16.94 1.77
N THR A 9 12.98 17.82 1.01
CA THR A 9 11.69 17.51 0.41
C THR A 9 11.82 16.30 -0.52
N PRO A 10 10.92 15.30 -0.44
CA PRO A 10 10.96 14.15 -1.33
C PRO A 10 10.88 14.56 -2.80
N ASP A 11 11.64 13.85 -3.64
CA ASP A 11 11.54 13.95 -5.09
C ASP A 11 10.80 12.73 -5.63
N ILE A 12 9.67 12.96 -6.29
CA ILE A 12 8.86 11.91 -6.89
C ILE A 12 9.59 11.17 -8.02
N ALA A 13 10.54 11.81 -8.70
CA ALA A 13 11.33 11.18 -9.74
C ALA A 13 12.32 10.16 -9.18
N ALA A 14 12.66 10.26 -7.89
CA ALA A 14 13.55 9.36 -7.16
C ALA A 14 12.81 8.25 -6.38
N ALA A 15 11.47 8.17 -6.51
CA ALA A 15 10.68 7.14 -5.83
C ALA A 15 11.08 5.73 -6.27
N ARG A 16 11.38 4.85 -5.32
CA ARG A 16 11.70 3.44 -5.62
C ARG A 16 10.44 2.59 -5.75
N ARG A 17 9.43 2.89 -4.94
CA ARG A 17 8.11 2.28 -4.92
C ARG A 17 7.07 3.36 -4.65
N LEU A 18 6.33 3.69 -5.70
CA LEU A 18 5.33 4.74 -5.71
C LEU A 18 3.92 4.15 -5.72
N VAL A 19 3.10 4.57 -4.77
CA VAL A 19 1.64 4.37 -4.85
C VAL A 19 1.02 5.66 -5.40
N VAL A 20 0.16 5.54 -6.41
CA VAL A 20 -0.60 6.68 -6.96
C VAL A 20 -2.07 6.42 -6.76
N LYS A 21 -2.75 7.30 -6.02
CA LYS A 21 -4.19 7.25 -5.85
C LYS A 21 -4.87 8.15 -6.87
N ILE A 22 -5.87 7.60 -7.56
CA ILE A 22 -6.70 8.30 -8.53
C ILE A 22 -8.12 8.42 -8.00
N GLY A 23 -8.61 9.64 -7.82
CA GLY A 23 -10.02 9.90 -7.49
C GLY A 23 -10.96 9.71 -8.68
N SER A 24 -12.21 9.32 -8.42
CA SER A 24 -13.22 9.04 -9.45
C SER A 24 -13.43 10.20 -10.43
N ALA A 25 -13.38 11.45 -9.95
CA ALA A 25 -13.61 12.65 -10.76
C ALA A 25 -12.51 12.90 -11.82
N LEU A 26 -11.29 12.43 -11.56
CA LEU A 26 -10.17 12.53 -12.50
C LEU A 26 -10.27 11.49 -13.62
N LEU A 27 -10.89 10.34 -13.33
CA LEU A 27 -10.94 9.22 -14.25
C LEU A 27 -12.25 9.15 -15.05
N VAL A 28 -13.37 9.55 -14.44
CA VAL A 28 -14.71 9.45 -15.04
C VAL A 28 -15.35 10.84 -15.09
N GLY A 29 -15.57 11.33 -16.31
CA GLY A 29 -16.33 12.56 -16.60
C GLY A 29 -17.80 12.26 -16.96
N ALA A 30 -18.53 13.31 -17.34
CA ALA A 30 -19.94 13.18 -17.75
C ALA A 30 -20.13 12.24 -18.95
N GLU A 31 -19.16 12.22 -19.87
CA GLU A 31 -19.17 11.37 -21.07
C GLU A 31 -18.55 9.99 -20.84
N GLY A 32 -18.26 9.61 -19.58
CA GLY A 32 -17.63 8.34 -19.22
C GLY A 32 -16.14 8.47 -18.93
N LEU A 33 -15.38 7.43 -19.26
CA LEU A 33 -13.95 7.38 -18.99
C LEU A 33 -13.21 8.53 -19.71
N ARG A 34 -12.38 9.27 -18.98
CA ARG A 34 -11.49 10.30 -19.54
C ARG A 34 -10.26 9.64 -20.17
N THR A 35 -10.45 9.08 -21.36
CA THR A 35 -9.45 8.24 -22.04
C THR A 35 -8.10 8.94 -22.23
N ASP A 36 -8.10 10.20 -22.65
CA ASP A 36 -6.85 10.95 -22.88
C ASP A 36 -6.08 11.19 -21.58
N TRP A 37 -6.80 11.47 -20.49
CA TRP A 37 -6.19 11.62 -19.17
C TRP A 37 -5.62 10.30 -18.67
N LEU A 38 -6.38 9.20 -18.78
CA LEU A 38 -5.90 7.87 -18.38
C LEU A 38 -4.67 7.45 -19.20
N ARG A 39 -4.66 7.76 -20.51
CA ARG A 39 -3.51 7.49 -21.38
C ARG A 39 -2.28 8.26 -20.90
N GLY A 40 -2.40 9.56 -20.64
CA GLY A 40 -1.29 10.37 -20.13
C GLY A 40 -0.77 9.91 -18.77
N LEU A 41 -1.66 9.44 -17.87
CA LEU A 41 -1.25 8.79 -16.63
C LEU A 41 -0.48 7.48 -16.90
N CYS A 42 -0.95 6.64 -17.84
CA CYS A 42 -0.27 5.39 -18.17
C CYS A 42 1.10 5.62 -18.83
N ASP A 43 1.24 6.67 -19.65
CA ASP A 43 2.53 7.12 -20.20
C ASP A 43 3.51 7.48 -19.06
N ASP A 44 3.03 8.23 -18.06
CA ASP A 44 3.78 8.56 -16.85
C ASP A 44 4.18 7.29 -16.07
N VAL A 45 3.25 6.37 -15.83
CA VAL A 45 3.54 5.10 -15.15
C VAL A 45 4.63 4.32 -15.89
N ALA A 46 4.53 4.22 -17.21
CA ALA A 46 5.54 3.56 -18.03
C ALA A 46 6.92 4.24 -17.93
N ASP A 47 6.97 5.57 -17.88
CA ASP A 47 8.21 6.32 -17.67
C ASP A 47 8.85 6.04 -16.30
N TRP A 48 8.06 6.03 -15.23
CA TRP A 48 8.58 5.71 -13.88
C TRP A 48 9.11 4.29 -13.81
N ARG A 49 8.42 3.35 -14.46
CA ARG A 49 8.87 1.96 -14.54
C ARG A 49 10.15 1.78 -15.35
N ARG A 50 10.32 2.53 -16.45
CA ARG A 50 11.58 2.56 -17.19
C ARG A 50 12.76 3.07 -16.36
N ARG A 51 12.50 3.94 -15.36
CA ARG A 51 13.50 4.41 -14.39
C ARG A 51 13.81 3.39 -13.28
N GLY A 52 13.13 2.25 -13.26
CA GLY A 52 13.31 1.20 -12.25
C GLY A 52 12.42 1.33 -11.02
N ALA A 53 11.42 2.22 -11.05
CA ALA A 53 10.45 2.32 -9.96
C ALA A 53 9.39 1.22 -10.04
N ASP A 54 9.02 0.67 -8.88
CA ASP A 54 7.78 -0.07 -8.68
C ASP A 54 6.61 0.91 -8.61
N VAL A 55 5.53 0.66 -9.35
CA VAL A 55 4.34 1.52 -9.33
C VAL A 55 3.10 0.71 -9.01
N VAL A 56 2.29 1.21 -8.07
CA VAL A 56 0.98 0.68 -7.71
C VAL A 56 -0.07 1.76 -7.93
N LEU A 57 -1.15 1.42 -8.62
CA LEU A 57 -2.26 2.34 -8.86
C LEU A 57 -3.43 1.98 -7.94
N VAL A 58 -3.94 2.95 -7.20
CA VAL A 58 -5.13 2.81 -6.36
C VAL A 58 -6.24 3.64 -7.00
N SER A 59 -7.12 2.98 -7.73
CA SER A 59 -8.07 3.67 -8.61
C SER A 59 -9.48 3.60 -8.06
N SER A 60 -10.18 4.74 -8.05
CA SER A 60 -11.64 4.75 -7.91
C SER A 60 -12.32 4.68 -9.28
N GLY A 61 -13.65 4.85 -9.33
CA GLY A 61 -14.41 5.03 -10.59
C GLY A 61 -15.22 3.83 -11.06
N SER A 62 -15.07 2.65 -10.43
CA SER A 62 -15.84 1.43 -10.73
C SER A 62 -17.35 1.69 -10.72
N ILE A 63 -17.89 2.24 -9.63
CA ILE A 63 -19.32 2.55 -9.49
C ILE A 63 -19.79 3.50 -10.61
N ALA A 64 -19.03 4.56 -10.91
CA ALA A 64 -19.41 5.55 -11.91
C ALA A 64 -19.47 4.94 -13.32
N LEU A 65 -18.50 4.09 -13.67
CA LEU A 65 -18.48 3.39 -14.95
C LEU A 65 -19.62 2.38 -15.06
N GLY A 66 -19.82 1.55 -14.04
CA GLY A 66 -20.84 0.50 -14.09
C GLY A 66 -22.26 1.04 -14.01
N ARG A 67 -22.50 2.13 -13.27
CA ARG A 67 -23.79 2.84 -13.26
C ARG A 67 -24.25 3.19 -14.68
N ARG A 68 -23.32 3.71 -15.50
CA ARG A 68 -23.60 4.10 -16.88
C ARG A 68 -23.93 2.88 -17.74
N VAL A 69 -23.17 1.80 -17.59
CA VAL A 69 -23.42 0.53 -18.30
C VAL A 69 -24.78 -0.05 -17.94
N LEU A 70 -25.18 0.05 -16.67
CA LEU A 70 -26.46 -0.44 -16.17
C LEU A 70 -27.64 0.50 -16.44
N GLY A 71 -27.41 1.68 -17.02
CA GLY A 71 -28.48 2.66 -17.31
C GLY A 71 -29.16 3.22 -16.05
N LEU A 72 -28.47 3.23 -14.91
CA LEU A 72 -29.05 3.74 -13.65
C LEU A 72 -29.11 5.27 -13.65
N PRO A 73 -30.20 5.89 -13.16
CA PRO A 73 -30.41 7.35 -13.18
C PRO A 73 -29.37 8.07 -12.33
N ALA A 74 -29.17 9.38 -12.52
CA ALA A 74 -28.34 10.26 -11.69
C ALA A 74 -28.88 10.37 -10.23
N GLY A 75 -28.04 10.79 -9.27
CA GLY A 75 -28.39 10.88 -7.84
C GLY A 75 -27.78 9.80 -6.94
N ALA A 76 -28.32 9.65 -5.72
CA ALA A 76 -27.87 8.65 -4.76
C ALA A 76 -28.31 7.25 -5.18
N LEU A 77 -27.39 6.28 -5.11
CA LEU A 77 -27.68 4.87 -5.35
C LEU A 77 -28.01 4.19 -4.02
N THR A 78 -28.86 3.17 -4.04
CA THR A 78 -28.93 2.22 -2.91
C THR A 78 -27.61 1.48 -2.78
N LEU A 79 -27.41 0.80 -1.65
CA LEU A 79 -26.21 -0.01 -1.44
C LEU A 79 -26.06 -1.07 -2.53
N GLU A 80 -27.14 -1.80 -2.80
CA GLU A 80 -27.19 -2.88 -3.78
C GLU A 80 -26.92 -2.37 -5.20
N GLN A 81 -27.47 -1.21 -5.56
CA GLN A 81 -27.19 -0.55 -6.84
C GLN A 81 -25.73 -0.11 -6.96
N ALA A 82 -25.14 0.41 -5.87
CA ALA A 82 -23.74 0.79 -5.84
C ALA A 82 -22.83 -0.44 -5.99
N GLN A 83 -23.11 -1.53 -5.28
CA GLN A 83 -22.36 -2.79 -5.37
C GLN A 83 -22.46 -3.42 -6.76
N ALA A 84 -23.68 -3.47 -7.34
CA ALA A 84 -23.88 -3.97 -8.70
C ALA A 84 -23.14 -3.10 -9.73
N SER A 85 -23.20 -1.77 -9.56
CA SER A 85 -22.45 -0.83 -10.40
C SER A 85 -20.94 -1.02 -10.26
N ALA A 86 -20.43 -1.20 -9.04
CA ALA A 86 -19.02 -1.47 -8.80
C ALA A 86 -18.57 -2.75 -9.51
N ALA A 87 -19.30 -3.86 -9.35
CA ALA A 87 -18.98 -5.14 -9.97
C ALA A 87 -18.89 -5.04 -11.50
N VAL A 88 -19.87 -4.38 -12.13
CA VAL A 88 -19.86 -4.17 -13.60
C VAL A 88 -18.74 -3.23 -14.03
N GLY A 89 -18.57 -2.11 -13.35
CA GLY A 89 -17.60 -1.09 -13.73
C GLY A 89 -16.16 -1.48 -13.41
N GLN A 90 -15.93 -2.36 -12.45
CA GLN A 90 -14.60 -2.87 -12.12
C GLN A 90 -13.96 -3.64 -13.28
N ILE A 91 -14.77 -4.37 -14.06
CA ILE A 91 -14.32 -5.03 -15.29
C ILE A 91 -13.89 -3.98 -16.33
N ARG A 92 -14.68 -2.91 -16.50
CA ARG A 92 -14.36 -1.82 -17.44
C ARG A 92 -13.11 -1.06 -17.03
N LEU A 93 -12.97 -0.80 -15.73
CA LEU A 93 -11.82 -0.12 -15.15
C LEU A 93 -10.54 -0.90 -15.39
N ALA A 94 -10.52 -2.19 -15.05
CA ALA A 94 -9.35 -3.04 -15.22
C ALA A 94 -8.94 -3.16 -16.69
N ARG A 95 -9.91 -3.38 -17.58
CA ARG A 95 -9.68 -3.44 -19.03
C ARG A 95 -9.08 -2.14 -19.56
N ALA A 96 -9.57 -0.99 -19.10
CA ALA A 96 -9.06 0.29 -19.55
C ALA A 96 -7.58 0.51 -19.16
N TYR A 97 -7.19 0.16 -17.94
CA TYR A 97 -5.77 0.22 -17.54
C TYR A 97 -4.92 -0.77 -18.33
N GLU A 98 -5.39 -2.02 -18.50
CA GLU A 98 -4.68 -3.04 -19.28
C GLU A 98 -4.45 -2.59 -20.72
N GLU A 99 -5.48 -2.10 -21.41
CA GLU A 99 -5.39 -1.63 -22.81
C GLU A 99 -4.45 -0.44 -22.97
N MET A 100 -4.35 0.44 -21.96
CA MET A 100 -3.49 1.63 -22.02
C MET A 100 -2.03 1.32 -21.62
N LEU A 101 -1.79 0.33 -20.77
CA LEU A 101 -0.45 -0.06 -20.33
C LEU A 101 0.20 -1.14 -21.21
N ALA A 102 -0.60 -1.97 -21.89
CA ALA A 102 -0.12 -3.03 -22.77
C ALA A 102 0.83 -2.54 -23.88
N PRO A 103 0.59 -1.40 -24.58
CA PRO A 103 1.51 -0.87 -25.58
C PRO A 103 2.90 -0.52 -25.03
N HIS A 104 3.03 -0.29 -23.73
CA HIS A 104 4.30 -0.03 -23.05
C HIS A 104 4.98 -1.31 -22.56
N GLY A 105 4.42 -2.50 -22.83
CA GLY A 105 4.92 -3.77 -22.31
C GLY A 105 4.73 -3.92 -20.80
N VAL A 106 3.82 -3.15 -20.21
CA VAL A 106 3.56 -3.18 -18.76
C VAL A 106 2.40 -4.11 -18.47
N THR A 107 2.70 -5.24 -17.85
CA THR A 107 1.67 -6.15 -17.32
C THR A 107 0.96 -5.53 -16.12
N THR A 108 -0.36 -5.62 -16.10
CA THR A 108 -1.20 -5.17 -14.98
C THR A 108 -1.79 -6.35 -14.22
N ALA A 109 -2.08 -6.17 -12.93
CA ALA A 109 -2.85 -7.15 -12.15
C ALA A 109 -3.94 -6.46 -11.34
N GLN A 110 -5.15 -7.01 -11.36
CA GLN A 110 -6.24 -6.53 -10.51
C GLN A 110 -6.05 -7.04 -9.08
N VAL A 111 -6.21 -6.13 -8.11
CA VAL A 111 -6.23 -6.47 -6.68
C VAL A 111 -7.46 -5.82 -6.05
N LEU A 112 -8.31 -6.64 -5.45
CA LEU A 112 -9.50 -6.20 -4.71
C LEU A 112 -9.31 -6.53 -3.23
N VAL A 113 -9.48 -5.53 -2.38
CA VAL A 113 -9.31 -5.65 -0.92
C VAL A 113 -10.36 -4.79 -0.21
N THR A 114 -10.66 -5.09 1.05
CA THR A 114 -11.41 -4.17 1.92
C THR A 114 -10.47 -3.54 2.96
N LEU A 115 -10.88 -2.44 3.59
CA LEU A 115 -10.13 -1.90 4.73
C LEU A 115 -10.01 -2.92 5.87
N GLU A 116 -11.04 -3.73 6.13
CA GLU A 116 -11.03 -4.79 7.15
C GLU A 116 -9.96 -5.88 6.92
N ASP A 117 -9.55 -6.11 5.67
CA ASP A 117 -8.49 -7.08 5.37
C ASP A 117 -7.14 -6.69 6.00
N THR A 118 -6.96 -5.40 6.32
CA THR A 118 -5.78 -4.89 7.02
C THR A 118 -5.82 -5.11 8.54
N GLU A 119 -7.01 -5.25 9.11
CA GLU A 119 -7.21 -5.52 10.54
C GLU A 119 -6.99 -6.99 10.86
N ASN A 120 -7.35 -7.87 9.92
CA ASN A 120 -7.06 -9.30 10.03
C ASN A 120 -5.61 -9.60 9.62
N ARG A 121 -4.75 -9.90 10.60
CA ARG A 121 -3.33 -10.21 10.41
C ARG A 121 -3.06 -11.22 9.28
N ARG A 122 -3.83 -12.31 9.20
CA ARG A 122 -3.61 -13.37 8.21
C ARG A 122 -3.92 -12.86 6.81
N ARG A 123 -5.03 -12.11 6.64
CA ARG A 123 -5.39 -11.49 5.36
C ARG A 123 -4.38 -10.43 4.96
N TYR A 124 -3.99 -9.54 5.86
CA TYR A 124 -2.94 -8.55 5.64
C TYR A 124 -1.64 -9.17 5.10
N LEU A 125 -1.15 -10.25 5.72
CA LEU A 125 0.08 -10.92 5.29
C LEU A 125 -0.07 -11.64 3.95
N ASN A 126 -1.26 -12.15 3.63
CA ASN A 126 -1.54 -12.67 2.29
C ASN A 126 -1.45 -11.54 1.25
N SER A 127 -2.17 -10.44 1.48
CA SER A 127 -2.19 -9.29 0.58
C SER A 127 -0.78 -8.73 0.35
N ARG A 128 0.01 -8.57 1.43
CA ARG A 128 1.42 -8.16 1.34
C ARG A 128 2.25 -9.12 0.49
N ALA A 129 2.15 -10.43 0.73
CA ALA A 129 2.92 -11.42 -0.03
C ALA A 129 2.57 -11.39 -1.52
N THR A 130 1.28 -11.26 -1.86
CA THR A 130 0.81 -11.12 -3.25
C THR A 130 1.37 -9.85 -3.88
N MET A 131 1.22 -8.70 -3.22
CA MET A 131 1.72 -7.41 -3.71
C MET A 131 3.25 -7.45 -3.94
N GLN A 132 4.02 -7.99 -3.00
CA GLN A 132 5.47 -8.15 -3.15
C GLN A 132 5.83 -9.04 -4.34
N THR A 133 5.09 -10.13 -4.53
CA THR A 133 5.33 -11.06 -5.64
C THR A 133 5.03 -10.38 -6.98
N LEU A 134 3.88 -9.71 -7.12
CA LEU A 134 3.53 -8.96 -8.32
C LEU A 134 4.60 -7.92 -8.68
N LEU A 135 5.04 -7.12 -7.70
CA LEU A 135 6.07 -6.12 -7.90
C LEU A 135 7.42 -6.74 -8.32
N SER A 136 7.81 -7.86 -7.69
CA SER A 136 9.04 -8.58 -8.07
C SER A 136 9.02 -9.16 -9.49
N LEU A 137 7.82 -9.46 -10.02
CA LEU A 137 7.60 -9.87 -11.41
C LEU A 137 7.51 -8.69 -12.38
N GLY A 138 7.67 -7.47 -11.87
CA GLY A 138 7.54 -6.26 -12.66
C GLY A 138 6.11 -6.07 -13.17
N VAL A 139 5.10 -6.39 -12.38
CA VAL A 139 3.68 -6.11 -12.68
C VAL A 139 3.26 -4.80 -12.00
N VAL A 140 2.37 -4.02 -12.63
CA VAL A 140 1.70 -2.86 -11.98
C VAL A 140 0.37 -3.32 -11.38
N PRO A 141 0.24 -3.39 -10.05
CA PRO A 141 -1.04 -3.70 -9.43
C PRO A 141 -2.01 -2.51 -9.58
N ILE A 142 -3.23 -2.81 -10.03
CA ILE A 142 -4.38 -1.90 -10.05
C ILE A 142 -5.29 -2.31 -8.88
N VAL A 143 -5.18 -1.58 -7.80
CA VAL A 143 -5.89 -1.82 -6.55
C VAL A 143 -7.18 -1.02 -6.52
N ASN A 144 -8.27 -1.65 -6.11
CA ASN A 144 -9.51 -0.98 -5.75
C ASN A 144 -10.18 -1.69 -4.57
N GLU A 145 -11.16 -1.03 -3.96
CA GLU A 145 -11.97 -1.64 -2.91
C GLU A 145 -12.83 -2.78 -3.47
N ASN A 146 -12.98 -3.86 -2.70
CA ASN A 146 -13.91 -4.94 -3.03
C ASN A 146 -15.33 -4.56 -2.62
N ASP A 147 -15.92 -3.65 -3.38
CA ASP A 147 -17.25 -3.08 -3.11
C ASP A 147 -18.34 -4.16 -2.96
N THR A 148 -18.23 -5.35 -3.56
CA THR A 148 -19.27 -6.39 -3.43
C THR A 148 -19.41 -6.95 -2.02
N VAL A 149 -18.33 -6.94 -1.23
CA VAL A 149 -18.31 -7.53 0.12
C VAL A 149 -18.11 -6.51 1.23
N ALA A 150 -17.80 -5.26 0.90
CA ALA A 150 -17.82 -4.16 1.85
C ALA A 150 -19.27 -3.85 2.26
N THR A 151 -19.54 -3.65 3.55
CA THR A 151 -20.90 -3.41 4.05
C THR A 151 -21.13 -1.96 4.50
N ASP A 152 -20.12 -1.34 5.11
CA ASP A 152 -20.26 -0.03 5.76
C ASP A 152 -19.51 1.11 5.02
N GLU A 153 -18.42 0.81 4.31
CA GLU A 153 -17.60 1.85 3.67
C GLU A 153 -18.02 2.25 2.26
N ILE A 154 -18.90 1.52 1.57
CA ILE A 154 -19.32 1.88 0.18
C ILE A 154 -19.96 3.27 0.13
N ARG A 155 -20.60 3.69 1.24
CA ARG A 155 -21.17 5.03 1.36
C ARG A 155 -20.07 6.11 1.32
N TYR A 156 -18.88 5.81 1.84
CA TYR A 156 -17.78 6.76 2.03
C TYR A 156 -16.55 6.55 1.14
N GLY A 157 -16.41 5.41 0.45
CA GLY A 157 -15.46 5.15 -0.66
C GLY A 157 -14.12 5.87 -0.50
N ASP A 158 -13.45 5.66 0.63
CA ASP A 158 -12.29 6.45 1.02
C ASP A 158 -11.00 5.81 0.49
N ASN A 159 -10.82 5.85 -0.83
CA ASN A 159 -9.62 5.35 -1.47
C ASN A 159 -8.35 6.11 -1.03
N ASP A 160 -8.45 7.25 -0.34
CA ASP A 160 -7.29 7.91 0.27
C ASP A 160 -6.71 7.02 1.38
N ARG A 161 -7.58 6.52 2.29
CA ARG A 161 -7.18 5.55 3.33
C ARG A 161 -6.72 4.23 2.75
N LEU A 162 -7.43 3.71 1.75
CA LEU A 162 -7.01 2.49 1.07
C LEU A 162 -5.61 2.65 0.49
N ALA A 163 -5.32 3.78 -0.18
CA ALA A 163 -4.01 4.03 -0.76
C ALA A 163 -2.90 4.12 0.29
N ALA A 164 -3.16 4.75 1.43
CA ALA A 164 -2.23 4.76 2.55
C ALA A 164 -1.98 3.34 3.11
N GLN A 165 -3.02 2.54 3.28
CA GLN A 165 -2.87 1.16 3.71
C GLN A 165 -2.10 0.30 2.71
N ILE A 166 -2.34 0.49 1.41
CA ILE A 166 -1.59 -0.18 0.35
C ILE A 166 -0.13 0.24 0.35
N ALA A 167 0.16 1.54 0.52
CA ALA A 167 1.52 2.04 0.65
C ALA A 167 2.27 1.38 1.81
N VAL A 168 1.64 1.26 2.99
CA VAL A 168 2.23 0.53 4.13
C VAL A 168 2.38 -0.96 3.83
N THR A 169 1.36 -1.58 3.23
CA THR A 169 1.33 -3.02 2.92
C THR A 169 2.45 -3.42 1.97
N CYS A 170 2.63 -2.67 0.88
CA CYS A 170 3.69 -2.93 -0.09
C CYS A 170 5.03 -2.29 0.31
N GLY A 171 5.10 -1.50 1.38
CA GLY A 171 6.33 -0.82 1.80
C GLY A 171 6.81 0.21 0.78
N ALA A 172 5.89 1.03 0.27
CA ALA A 172 6.20 2.16 -0.59
C ALA A 172 6.96 3.24 0.17
N ASP A 173 7.91 3.88 -0.49
CA ASP A 173 8.60 5.06 0.04
C ASP A 173 7.83 6.35 -0.25
N GLN A 174 6.97 6.36 -1.28
CA GLN A 174 6.15 7.52 -1.62
C GLN A 174 4.70 7.14 -1.98
N LEU A 175 3.76 7.99 -1.57
CA LEU A 175 2.33 7.94 -1.92
C LEU A 175 1.91 9.29 -2.50
N LEU A 176 1.43 9.30 -3.74
CA LEU A 176 0.84 10.49 -4.37
C LEU A 176 -0.69 10.37 -4.39
N LEU A 177 -1.36 11.31 -3.72
CA LEU A 177 -2.80 11.49 -3.83
C LEU A 177 -3.10 12.54 -4.90
N LEU A 178 -3.60 12.10 -6.06
CA LEU A 178 -4.10 12.99 -7.10
C LEU A 178 -5.51 13.46 -6.74
N SER A 179 -5.68 14.77 -6.58
CA SER A 179 -6.93 15.42 -6.16
C SER A 179 -7.32 16.56 -7.10
N ASP A 180 -8.47 17.17 -6.83
CA ASP A 180 -8.94 18.47 -7.33
C ASP A 180 -8.37 19.68 -6.55
N VAL A 181 -7.33 19.44 -5.75
CA VAL A 181 -6.59 20.45 -4.98
C VAL A 181 -5.10 20.20 -5.11
N ASP A 182 -4.31 21.27 -5.09
CA ASP A 182 -2.85 21.25 -5.25
C ASP A 182 -2.07 21.14 -3.92
N GLY A 183 -2.78 20.82 -2.82
CA GLY A 183 -2.17 20.59 -1.52
C GLY A 183 -3.05 20.95 -0.33
N LEU A 184 -2.42 21.03 0.84
CA LEU A 184 -2.98 21.53 2.08
C LEU A 184 -2.76 23.04 2.19
N TYR A 185 -3.74 23.72 2.74
CA TYR A 185 -3.70 25.15 3.02
C TYR A 185 -3.97 25.39 4.51
N THR A 186 -3.54 26.54 5.03
CA THR A 186 -3.82 26.97 6.41
C THR A 186 -5.31 27.13 6.72
N ALA A 187 -6.13 27.36 5.68
CA ALA A 187 -7.58 27.42 5.71
C ALA A 187 -8.13 27.06 4.31
N ASN A 188 -9.45 26.93 4.13
CA ASN A 188 -10.03 26.64 2.82
C ASN A 188 -9.85 27.84 1.86
N PRO A 189 -9.03 27.75 0.80
CA PRO A 189 -8.72 28.88 -0.08
C PRO A 189 -9.91 29.35 -0.93
N LYS A 190 -10.98 28.54 -1.03
CA LYS A 190 -12.21 28.95 -1.74
C LYS A 190 -13.07 29.91 -0.91
N THR A 191 -12.89 29.95 0.41
CA THR A 191 -13.69 30.76 1.33
C THR A 191 -12.87 31.77 2.13
N ASP A 192 -11.56 31.51 2.27
CA ASP A 192 -10.63 32.40 2.97
C ASP A 192 -9.51 32.85 2.00
N PRO A 193 -9.51 34.12 1.58
CA PRO A 193 -8.48 34.66 0.67
C PRO A 193 -7.10 34.78 1.33
N THR A 194 -6.99 34.66 2.65
CA THR A 194 -5.73 34.69 3.39
C THR A 194 -5.09 33.31 3.53
N ALA A 195 -5.77 32.25 3.07
CA ALA A 195 -5.28 30.88 3.09
C ALA A 195 -3.94 30.74 2.34
N ARG A 196 -2.95 30.17 3.02
CA ARG A 196 -1.61 29.95 2.46
C ARG A 196 -1.39 28.47 2.21
N HIS A 197 -0.85 28.15 1.03
CA HIS A 197 -0.43 26.79 0.70
C HIS A 197 0.73 26.36 1.60
N LEU A 198 0.71 25.10 2.03
CA LEU A 198 1.77 24.49 2.82
C LEU A 198 2.58 23.54 1.93
N PRO A 199 3.79 23.89 1.46
CA PRO A 199 4.56 23.03 0.57
C PRO A 199 5.09 21.78 1.27
N VAL A 200 5.40 21.87 2.56
CA VAL A 200 5.96 20.77 3.36
C VAL A 200 5.34 20.78 4.75
N VAL A 201 4.94 19.59 5.20
CA VAL A 201 4.46 19.28 6.55
C VAL A 201 5.42 18.25 7.14
N ALA A 202 6.31 18.72 8.02
CA ALA A 202 7.30 17.85 8.66
C ALA A 202 6.67 16.89 9.69
N HIS A 203 5.65 17.36 10.40
CA HIS A 203 4.95 16.59 11.42
C HIS A 203 3.44 16.85 11.35
N LEU A 204 2.63 15.79 11.46
CA LEU A 204 1.18 15.91 11.60
C LEU A 204 0.82 16.23 13.05
N THR A 205 0.87 17.52 13.39
CA THR A 205 0.39 18.03 14.69
C THR A 205 -1.13 18.13 14.70
N ALA A 206 -1.72 18.25 15.89
CA ALA A 206 -3.16 18.48 16.03
C ALA A 206 -3.64 19.74 15.28
N GLU A 207 -2.80 20.77 15.19
CA GLU A 207 -3.09 21.99 14.41
C GLU A 207 -3.19 21.71 12.91
N ILE A 208 -2.24 20.94 12.35
CA ILE A 208 -2.27 20.51 10.95
C ILE A 208 -3.52 19.68 10.67
N GLU A 209 -3.88 18.77 11.57
CA GLU A 209 -5.07 17.95 11.41
C GLU A 209 -6.37 18.75 11.46
N ALA A 210 -6.42 19.78 12.31
CA ALA A 210 -7.55 20.69 12.39
C ALA A 210 -7.77 21.47 11.08
N MET A 211 -6.71 21.70 10.27
CA MET A 211 -6.83 22.33 8.94
C MET A 211 -7.65 21.49 7.94
N GLY A 212 -7.87 20.20 8.23
CA GLY A 212 -8.73 19.33 7.42
C GLY A 212 -10.22 19.70 7.47
N GLY A 213 -10.62 20.51 8.47
CA GLY A 213 -12.00 20.96 8.69
C GLY A 213 -12.98 19.85 9.02
N ASP A 214 -14.24 20.25 9.23
CA ASP A 214 -15.37 19.33 9.28
C ASP A 214 -15.79 18.91 7.86
N PRO A 215 -16.38 17.71 7.67
CA PRO A 215 -16.85 17.29 6.36
C PRO A 215 -17.82 18.33 5.78
N VAL A 216 -17.47 18.92 4.64
CA VAL A 216 -18.41 19.77 3.91
C VAL A 216 -19.57 18.89 3.46
N SER A 217 -20.79 19.29 3.82
CA SER A 217 -22.00 18.49 3.68
C SER A 217 -22.25 18.03 2.23
N GLY A 218 -22.61 16.76 2.09
CA GLY A 218 -23.48 16.24 1.03
C GLY A 218 -22.88 15.88 -0.33
N LEU A 219 -21.80 16.52 -0.81
CA LEU A 219 -21.38 16.33 -2.22
C LEU A 219 -19.95 15.84 -2.48
N SER A 220 -19.03 15.89 -1.53
CA SER A 220 -17.64 15.45 -1.78
C SER A 220 -17.32 14.17 -1.00
N LYS A 221 -17.27 13.04 -1.71
CA LYS A 221 -16.65 11.80 -1.21
C LYS A 221 -15.13 11.99 -1.26
N GLY A 222 -14.46 12.16 -0.11
CA GLY A 222 -13.00 12.31 -0.02
C GLY A 222 -12.51 13.76 0.14
N GLY A 223 -12.72 14.34 1.33
CA GLY A 223 -12.30 15.71 1.68
C GLY A 223 -10.82 15.85 2.07
N MET A 224 -10.46 17.00 2.67
CA MET A 224 -9.10 17.19 3.19
C MET A 224 -8.86 16.32 4.44
N LYS A 225 -9.87 16.14 5.30
CA LYS A 225 -9.80 15.26 6.47
C LYS A 225 -9.38 13.83 6.12
N THR A 226 -9.92 13.23 5.07
CA THR A 226 -9.57 11.86 4.66
C THR A 226 -8.12 11.78 4.17
N LYS A 227 -7.64 12.81 3.47
CA LYS A 227 -6.24 12.93 3.03
C LYS A 227 -5.29 13.06 4.22
N LEU A 228 -5.66 13.82 5.26
CA LEU A 228 -4.85 13.92 6.47
C LEU A 228 -4.81 12.61 7.27
N MET A 229 -5.93 11.86 7.30
CA MET A 229 -5.92 10.51 7.87
C MET A 229 -5.02 9.55 7.08
N ALA A 230 -5.08 9.62 5.75
CA ALA A 230 -4.16 8.88 4.88
C ALA A 230 -2.69 9.28 5.12
N ALA A 231 -2.42 10.57 5.28
CA ALA A 231 -1.09 11.11 5.58
C ALA A 231 -0.55 10.52 6.89
N ARG A 232 -1.36 10.53 7.95
CA ARG A 232 -0.99 9.94 9.25
C ARG A 232 -0.59 8.47 9.12
N THR A 233 -1.37 7.67 8.39
CA THR A 233 -1.06 6.25 8.17
C THR A 233 0.22 6.07 7.34
N ALA A 234 0.36 6.80 6.24
CA ALA A 234 1.52 6.69 5.35
C ALA A 234 2.81 7.11 6.07
N VAL A 235 2.81 8.27 6.71
CA VAL A 235 3.96 8.84 7.41
C VAL A 235 4.45 7.94 8.55
N ALA A 236 3.54 7.42 9.38
CA ALA A 236 3.87 6.46 10.44
C ALA A 236 4.45 5.15 9.88
N GLY A 237 4.04 4.77 8.67
CA GLY A 237 4.58 3.64 7.92
C GLY A 237 5.93 3.91 7.24
N GLY A 238 6.53 5.09 7.44
CA GLY A 238 7.78 5.50 6.79
C GLY A 238 7.61 5.90 5.32
N CYS A 239 6.40 6.14 4.86
CA CYS A 239 6.08 6.53 3.48
C CYS A 239 5.80 8.04 3.42
N ALA A 240 6.53 8.76 2.56
CA ALA A 240 6.26 10.17 2.30
C ALA A 240 4.95 10.29 1.51
N MET A 241 4.09 11.24 1.86
CA MET A 241 2.83 11.45 1.13
C MET A 241 2.79 12.80 0.44
N ALA A 242 2.31 12.86 -0.79
CA ALA A 242 2.03 14.09 -1.52
C ALA A 242 0.54 14.24 -1.80
N ILE A 243 0.05 15.48 -1.74
CA ILE A 243 -1.25 15.87 -2.32
C ILE A 243 -0.96 16.85 -3.46
N ALA A 244 -1.42 16.51 -4.66
CA ALA A 244 -1.22 17.33 -5.86
C ALA A 244 -2.47 17.38 -6.74
N GLU A 245 -2.53 18.41 -7.58
CA GLU A 245 -3.56 18.56 -8.59
C GLU A 245 -3.43 17.46 -9.65
N GLY A 246 -4.53 16.74 -9.87
CA GLY A 246 -4.55 15.56 -10.71
C GLY A 246 -5.15 15.76 -12.10
N SER A 247 -5.84 16.87 -12.38
CA SER A 247 -6.57 17.07 -13.65
C SER A 247 -5.69 17.25 -14.88
N VAL A 248 -4.40 17.53 -14.69
CA VAL A 248 -3.41 17.59 -15.77
C VAL A 248 -3.19 16.22 -16.40
N LEU A 249 -2.91 16.17 -17.71
CA LEU A 249 -2.82 14.90 -18.46
C LEU A 249 -1.69 13.98 -17.99
N ARG A 250 -0.56 14.53 -17.56
CA ARG A 250 0.64 13.81 -17.12
C ARG A 250 1.02 14.22 -15.70
N PRO A 251 0.26 13.78 -14.68
CA PRO A 251 0.36 14.32 -13.33
C PRO A 251 1.66 13.96 -12.61
N LEU A 252 2.26 12.80 -12.85
CA LEU A 252 3.53 12.44 -12.23
C LEU A 252 4.65 13.29 -12.83
N SER A 253 4.65 13.47 -14.15
CA SER A 253 5.58 14.36 -14.84
C SER A 253 5.44 15.82 -14.40
N ALA A 254 4.21 16.29 -14.18
CA ALA A 254 3.95 17.62 -13.66
C ALA A 254 4.55 17.82 -12.27
N VAL A 255 4.33 16.88 -11.34
CA VAL A 255 4.92 16.94 -9.99
C VAL A 255 6.46 16.89 -10.06
N ALA A 256 7.03 16.00 -10.89
CA ALA A 256 8.47 15.94 -11.09
C ALA A 256 9.07 17.22 -11.69
N SER A 257 8.27 18.01 -12.41
CA SER A 257 8.66 19.28 -13.03
C SER A 257 8.38 20.49 -12.13
N GLY A 258 8.04 20.28 -10.86
CA GLY A 258 7.83 21.35 -9.89
C GLY A 258 6.40 21.88 -9.81
N ALA A 259 5.39 21.11 -10.24
CA ALA A 259 4.00 21.45 -9.94
C ALA A 259 3.78 21.59 -8.43
N ARG A 260 2.86 22.47 -8.05
CA ARG A 260 2.58 22.73 -6.64
C ARG A 260 2.03 21.47 -5.96
N VAL A 261 2.60 21.15 -4.80
CA VAL A 261 2.33 19.93 -4.04
C VAL A 261 2.55 20.22 -2.56
N THR A 262 1.76 19.59 -1.69
CA THR A 262 2.10 19.48 -0.26
C THR A 262 2.72 18.11 0.01
N TRP A 263 3.94 18.11 0.53
CA TRP A 263 4.61 16.90 1.03
C TRP A 263 4.44 16.73 2.53
N PHE A 264 4.03 15.55 2.96
CA PHE A 264 4.06 15.08 4.34
C PHE A 264 5.25 14.16 4.51
N LEU A 265 6.18 14.55 5.39
CA LEU A 265 7.46 13.86 5.54
C LEU A 265 7.31 12.58 6.37
N PRO A 266 8.02 11.50 6.02
CA PRO A 266 7.87 10.21 6.69
C PRO A 266 8.55 10.16 8.06
N GLU A 267 8.05 9.30 8.96
CA GLU A 267 8.69 8.98 10.24
C GLU A 267 9.71 7.83 10.06
N GLY A 268 10.86 8.18 9.51
CA GLY A 268 11.92 7.22 9.14
C GLY A 268 11.68 6.61 7.76
N ASP A 269 12.06 5.33 7.58
CA ASP A 269 11.88 4.61 6.31
C ASP A 269 10.93 3.40 6.44
N PRO A 270 10.33 2.92 5.34
CA PRO A 270 9.33 1.84 5.40
C PRO A 270 9.86 0.52 5.95
N GLN A 271 11.13 0.20 5.73
CA GLN A 271 11.74 -1.04 6.20
C GLN A 271 11.99 -0.97 7.71
N ALA A 272 12.47 0.17 8.21
CA ALA A 272 12.60 0.40 9.64
C ALA A 272 11.24 0.39 10.36
N ALA A 273 10.22 1.05 9.79
CA ALA A 273 8.86 1.03 10.33
C ALA A 273 8.32 -0.40 10.43
N ARG A 274 8.50 -1.20 9.38
CA ARG A 274 8.13 -2.62 9.35
C ARG A 274 8.83 -3.42 10.45
N LYS A 275 10.14 -3.26 10.59
CA LYS A 275 10.93 -3.98 11.60
C LYS A 275 10.53 -3.59 13.02
N ARG A 276 10.25 -2.30 13.28
CA ARG A 276 9.71 -1.84 14.58
C ARG A 276 8.36 -2.47 14.89
N TRP A 277 7.46 -2.53 13.91
CA TRP A 277 6.15 -3.17 14.08
C TRP A 277 6.28 -4.66 14.44
N ILE A 278 7.19 -5.38 13.79
CA ILE A 278 7.47 -6.79 14.10
C ILE A 278 8.07 -6.92 15.50
N ALA A 279 9.07 -6.10 15.84
CA ALA A 279 9.76 -6.14 17.13
C ALA A 279 8.82 -5.88 18.32
N ALA A 280 7.83 -5.00 18.15
CA ALA A 280 6.88 -4.66 19.21
C ALA A 280 5.88 -5.80 19.53
N MET A 281 5.79 -6.84 18.70
CA MET A 281 4.85 -7.92 18.95
C MET A 281 5.34 -8.89 20.00
N LYS A 282 4.41 -9.44 20.79
CA LYS A 282 4.68 -10.53 21.71
C LYS A 282 4.80 -11.87 20.95
N PRO A 283 5.95 -12.56 21.01
CA PRO A 283 6.13 -13.87 20.38
C PRO A 283 5.12 -14.91 20.87
N ARG A 284 4.76 -15.84 19.97
CA ARG A 284 3.86 -16.98 20.22
C ARG A 284 4.57 -18.33 20.22
N GLY A 285 5.83 -18.36 19.83
CA GLY A 285 6.69 -19.55 19.85
C GLY A 285 8.13 -19.22 19.49
N GLU A 286 8.94 -20.27 19.36
CA GLU A 286 10.37 -20.16 19.11
C GLU A 286 10.84 -21.15 18.05
N LEU A 287 11.87 -20.75 17.30
CA LEU A 287 12.58 -21.57 16.33
C LEU A 287 14.05 -21.61 16.73
N VAL A 288 14.61 -22.79 16.95
CA VAL A 288 16.06 -22.96 17.16
C VAL A 288 16.69 -23.31 15.82
N VAL A 289 17.72 -22.57 15.42
CA VAL A 289 18.39 -22.72 14.13
C VAL A 289 19.82 -23.25 14.29
N ASP A 290 20.40 -23.76 13.21
CA ASP A 290 21.82 -24.14 13.19
C ASP A 290 22.77 -22.97 12.89
N ASP A 291 24.08 -23.21 13.01
CA ASP A 291 25.12 -22.19 12.78
C ASP A 291 25.11 -21.64 11.34
N GLY A 292 24.68 -22.45 10.37
CA GLY A 292 24.55 -22.01 8.98
C GLY A 292 23.44 -20.97 8.83
N ALA A 293 22.27 -21.28 9.38
CA ALA A 293 21.14 -20.37 9.43
C ALA A 293 21.44 -19.14 10.30
N ALA A 294 22.03 -19.29 11.48
CA ALA A 294 22.41 -18.17 12.34
C ALA A 294 23.31 -17.16 11.61
N ARG A 295 24.33 -17.63 10.88
CA ARG A 295 25.18 -16.78 10.04
C ARG A 295 24.40 -16.14 8.89
N ALA A 296 23.53 -16.89 8.22
CA ALA A 296 22.71 -16.37 7.13
C ALA A 296 21.75 -15.25 7.60
N LEU A 297 21.18 -15.40 8.79
CA LEU A 297 20.35 -14.38 9.43
C LEU A 297 21.15 -13.10 9.72
N GLY A 298 22.37 -13.23 10.24
CA GLY A 298 23.29 -12.11 10.45
C GLY A 298 23.66 -11.35 9.16
N GLN A 299 23.56 -12.02 8.00
CA GLN A 299 23.74 -11.42 6.67
C GLN A 299 22.44 -10.87 6.06
N GLY A 300 21.32 -10.86 6.80
CA GLY A 300 20.03 -10.38 6.31
C GLY A 300 19.33 -11.31 5.32
N ARG A 301 19.64 -12.61 5.33
CA ARG A 301 18.94 -13.61 4.50
C ARG A 301 17.69 -14.14 5.22
N SER A 302 16.76 -14.70 4.44
CA SER A 302 15.56 -15.37 4.95
C SER A 302 15.91 -16.67 5.67
N LEU A 303 15.08 -17.09 6.63
CA LEU A 303 15.16 -18.40 7.27
C LEU A 303 14.45 -19.45 6.42
N LEU A 304 15.20 -20.46 5.97
CA LEU A 304 14.66 -21.63 5.27
C LEU A 304 14.42 -22.79 6.27
N PRO A 305 13.46 -23.70 5.99
CA PRO A 305 13.21 -24.86 6.85
C PRO A 305 14.44 -25.73 7.12
N ALA A 306 15.32 -25.88 6.12
CA ALA A 306 16.55 -26.66 6.20
C ALA A 306 17.48 -26.26 7.37
N GLY A 307 17.43 -25.00 7.79
CA GLY A 307 18.26 -24.47 8.88
C GLY A 307 17.62 -24.55 10.26
N VAL A 308 16.40 -25.11 10.39
CA VAL A 308 15.67 -25.20 11.66
C VAL A 308 15.91 -26.55 12.32
N ARG A 309 16.27 -26.53 13.60
CA ARG A 309 16.56 -27.71 14.44
C ARG A 309 15.42 -28.06 15.38
N ALA A 310 14.73 -27.06 15.91
CA ALA A 310 13.59 -27.27 16.80
C ALA A 310 12.54 -26.17 16.65
N VAL A 311 11.29 -26.54 16.91
CA VAL A 311 10.12 -25.65 16.90
C VAL A 311 9.40 -25.82 18.23
N SER A 312 9.08 -24.72 18.91
CA SER A 312 8.34 -24.74 20.18
C SER A 312 7.25 -23.66 20.22
N GLY A 313 6.23 -23.90 21.04
CA GLY A 313 5.06 -23.04 21.17
C GLY A 313 3.91 -23.38 20.20
N ALA A 314 2.80 -22.67 20.36
CA ALA A 314 1.60 -22.82 19.55
C ALA A 314 1.34 -21.51 18.80
N PHE A 315 1.60 -21.53 17.49
CA PHE A 315 1.51 -20.38 16.62
C PHE A 315 0.91 -20.76 15.28
N HIS A 316 0.27 -19.79 14.66
CA HIS A 316 -0.25 -19.92 13.31
C HIS A 316 0.60 -19.09 12.35
N ARG A 317 0.43 -19.34 11.06
CA ARG A 317 0.96 -18.53 9.99
C ARG A 317 0.65 -17.05 10.25
N GLY A 318 1.72 -16.27 10.26
CA GLY A 318 1.70 -14.83 10.47
C GLY A 318 1.93 -14.39 11.91
N ASP A 319 1.99 -15.32 12.85
CA ASP A 319 2.36 -15.00 14.23
C ASP A 319 3.87 -14.71 14.36
N PRO A 320 4.24 -13.82 15.29
CA PRO A 320 5.64 -13.56 15.62
C PRO A 320 6.24 -14.74 16.39
N VAL A 321 7.45 -15.15 16.01
CA VAL A 321 8.27 -16.12 16.73
C VAL A 321 9.66 -15.54 16.98
N VAL A 322 10.30 -15.99 18.07
CA VAL A 322 11.72 -15.73 18.32
C VAL A 322 12.54 -16.78 17.59
N ILE A 323 13.61 -16.36 16.93
CA ILE A 323 14.60 -17.24 16.31
C ILE A 323 15.84 -17.25 17.21
N ARG A 324 16.26 -18.42 17.68
CA ARG A 324 17.35 -18.62 18.62
C ARG A 324 18.53 -19.37 18.00
N SER A 325 19.73 -19.04 18.45
CA SER A 325 20.95 -19.80 18.13
C SER A 325 20.91 -21.19 18.77
N PRO A 326 21.81 -22.12 18.38
CA PRO A 326 21.96 -23.40 19.06
C PRO A 326 22.20 -23.27 20.57
N GLU A 327 22.88 -22.20 21.00
CA GLU A 327 23.19 -21.88 22.40
C GLU A 327 22.02 -21.20 23.14
N GLY A 328 20.90 -20.95 22.45
CA GLY A 328 19.67 -20.37 23.02
C GLY A 328 19.60 -18.84 22.99
N ALA A 329 20.63 -18.16 22.47
CA ALA A 329 20.62 -16.70 22.33
C ALA A 329 19.55 -16.26 21.32
N ALA A 330 18.77 -15.23 21.64
CA ALA A 330 17.77 -14.70 20.72
C ALA A 330 18.47 -13.91 19.60
N LEU A 331 18.39 -14.43 18.37
CA LEU A 331 19.04 -13.86 17.19
C LEU A 331 18.12 -12.91 16.43
N ALA A 332 16.83 -13.24 16.35
CA ALA A 332 15.87 -12.47 15.58
C ALA A 332 14.44 -12.69 16.08
N GLN A 333 13.53 -11.83 15.64
CA GLN A 333 12.08 -12.03 15.73
C GLN A 333 11.47 -11.87 14.34
N GLY A 334 10.55 -12.74 13.95
CA GLY A 334 9.95 -12.68 12.62
C GLY A 334 8.61 -13.37 12.53
N LEU A 335 7.93 -13.15 11.41
CA LEU A 335 6.60 -13.70 11.16
C LEU A 335 6.71 -15.02 10.39
N VAL A 336 6.18 -16.08 10.99
CA VAL A 336 6.21 -17.43 10.39
C VAL A 336 5.26 -17.54 9.21
N ARG A 337 5.66 -18.34 8.21
CA ARG A 337 4.86 -18.60 7.02
C ARG A 337 4.09 -19.93 7.08
N TYR A 338 4.24 -20.67 8.17
CA TYR A 338 3.64 -21.97 8.43
C TYR A 338 3.08 -22.01 9.85
N ASP A 339 2.06 -22.83 10.07
CA ASP A 339 1.58 -23.16 11.41
C ASP A 339 2.62 -24.02 12.13
N SER A 340 2.60 -24.07 13.47
CA SER A 340 3.64 -24.75 14.24
C SER A 340 3.77 -26.25 13.92
N ALA A 341 2.67 -26.93 13.61
CA ALA A 341 2.67 -28.34 13.21
C ALA A 341 3.40 -28.55 11.87
N ASP A 342 3.06 -27.76 10.85
CA ASP A 342 3.72 -27.81 9.54
C ASP A 342 5.19 -27.43 9.66
N ALA A 343 5.51 -26.38 10.42
CA ALA A 343 6.87 -25.93 10.66
C ALA A 343 7.73 -27.01 11.32
N ALA A 344 7.17 -27.77 12.27
CA ALA A 344 7.85 -28.89 12.90
C ALA A 344 8.09 -30.06 11.91
N LEU A 345 7.13 -30.34 11.03
CA LEU A 345 7.23 -31.42 10.05
C LEU A 345 8.31 -31.15 8.98
N ILE A 346 8.51 -29.88 8.60
CA ILE A 346 9.50 -29.48 7.58
C ILE A 346 10.84 -29.01 8.16
N ALA A 347 10.99 -29.00 9.49
CA ALA A 347 12.24 -28.61 10.13
C ALA A 347 13.41 -29.50 9.66
N GLY A 348 14.50 -28.87 9.21
CA GLY A 348 15.68 -29.55 8.68
C GLY A 348 15.52 -30.11 7.26
N ARG A 349 14.38 -29.88 6.59
CA ARG A 349 14.11 -30.38 5.23
C ARG A 349 14.43 -29.34 4.16
N ARG A 350 14.86 -29.81 3.00
CA ARG A 350 15.08 -28.95 1.83
C ARG A 350 13.76 -28.54 1.20
N SER A 351 13.77 -27.42 0.47
CA SER A 351 12.55 -26.85 -0.13
C SER A 351 11.85 -27.78 -1.12
N ASP A 352 12.60 -28.66 -1.80
CA ASP A 352 12.11 -29.67 -2.74
C ASP A 352 11.41 -30.86 -2.06
N GLU A 353 11.54 -31.02 -0.76
CA GLU A 353 10.89 -32.10 0.02
C GLU A 353 9.57 -31.66 0.65
N ILE A 354 9.33 -30.35 0.74
CA ILE A 354 8.22 -29.77 1.52
C ILE A 354 6.85 -30.18 0.98
N GLU A 355 6.67 -30.19 -0.33
CA GLU A 355 5.37 -30.49 -0.95
C GLU A 355 4.92 -31.92 -0.64
N ALA A 356 5.85 -32.87 -0.69
CA ALA A 356 5.56 -34.26 -0.37
C ALA A 356 5.19 -34.46 1.12
N LEU A 357 5.74 -33.64 2.02
CA LEU A 357 5.47 -33.71 3.45
C LEU A 357 4.14 -33.04 3.83
N LEU A 358 3.85 -31.89 3.23
CA LEU A 358 2.68 -31.07 3.60
C LEU A 358 1.45 -31.32 2.73
N GLY A 359 1.61 -31.93 1.56
CA GLY A 359 0.55 -32.11 0.57
C GLY A 359 0.16 -30.82 -0.16
N TYR A 360 0.97 -29.75 -0.06
CA TYR A 360 0.75 -28.49 -0.76
C TYR A 360 2.08 -27.79 -1.08
N ALA A 361 2.06 -26.93 -2.10
CA ALA A 361 3.25 -26.26 -2.63
C ALA A 361 4.01 -25.43 -1.56
N PRO A 362 5.35 -25.49 -1.54
CA PRO A 362 6.15 -24.75 -0.56
C PRO A 362 6.03 -23.23 -0.72
N ARG A 363 6.24 -22.53 0.39
CA ARG A 363 6.46 -21.09 0.40
C ARG A 363 7.94 -20.80 0.26
N THR A 364 8.26 -19.59 -0.18
CA THR A 364 9.66 -19.18 -0.48
C THR A 364 10.60 -19.21 0.73
N ALA A 365 10.08 -19.16 1.96
CA ALA A 365 10.85 -19.22 3.21
C ALA A 365 9.95 -19.63 4.38
N LEU A 366 10.54 -20.10 5.49
CA LEU A 366 9.85 -20.28 6.76
C LEU A 366 9.58 -18.92 7.43
N VAL A 367 10.60 -18.05 7.44
CA VAL A 367 10.51 -16.63 7.82
C VAL A 367 11.27 -15.81 6.78
N HIS A 368 10.61 -14.84 6.17
CA HIS A 368 11.22 -14.01 5.12
C HIS A 368 11.99 -12.83 5.71
N ARG A 369 13.10 -12.43 5.09
CA ARG A 369 13.94 -11.31 5.57
C ARG A 369 13.21 -9.99 5.75
N ASP A 370 12.21 -9.71 4.91
CA ASP A 370 11.40 -8.48 4.98
C ASP A 370 10.32 -8.54 6.08
N ASP A 371 10.13 -9.71 6.67
CA ASP A 371 9.20 -9.97 7.78
C ASP A 371 9.98 -10.43 9.02
N MET A 372 11.21 -9.93 9.18
CA MET A 372 12.12 -10.29 10.26
C MET A 372 12.95 -9.09 10.73
N VAL A 373 13.18 -9.03 12.03
CA VAL A 373 14.11 -8.12 12.69
C VAL A 373 15.20 -8.95 13.36
N VAL A 374 16.45 -8.69 13.01
CA VAL A 374 17.61 -9.34 13.62
C VAL A 374 18.02 -8.51 14.83
N GLY A 375 18.13 -9.16 16.00
CA GLY A 375 18.64 -8.55 17.22
C GLY A 375 20.10 -8.16 17.01
N ARG A 376 20.46 -6.96 17.46
CA ARG A 376 21.87 -6.56 17.53
C ARG A 376 22.49 -7.04 18.82
#